data_AF-A0A094J9D2-F1
#
_entry.id   AF-A0A094J9D2-F1
#
_cell.length_a   1.000
_cell.length_b   1.000
_cell.length_c   1.000
_cell.angle_alpha   90.00
_cell.angle_beta   90.00
_cell.angle_gamma   90.00
#
_symmetry.space_group_name_H-M   'P 1'
#
loop_
_entity.id
_entity.type
_entity.pdbx_description
1 polymer ?
#
loop_
_entity_poly.entity_id
_entity_poly.type
_entity_poly.pdbx_seq_one_letter_code
_entity_poly.pdbx_strand_id
1 'polypeptide(L)'
;MTYPVKRSQRPKQLHKVRFMSRAMASPSSSQHTSPRPRSPTETAESSSDNTGNISQIQPGISPNELPSDAESAEEEIWQDEPASPVTMTTTYQIPTLFTQEPPIHDLLATETSEKQDEVVETCAPFLSAQSDEFSYYNEHGVPHLLREKHINFCHKQLNPLPAPFTRADAARPWFFYWTLTALSALGEDVSQYRERLISTVAPLQNSTGGFGGGHGQMSHLATTYATVLSLTMVGGKDAINAIDRKAMWQWLSRLKQSDGGFQMSIGGEVDVRGAYCAAMLVKLLRLPLHLADGSPAKAENFDLFTGLGEYVSRCQTYEGGIASRPDTEAHGAYAFCALACLCILGDPRETLPKYLDVPTLISWLSSRQYAPEGGFAGRTNKLVDGCYSHWIGGCWPLLDACLAGSAENHEAPHNDSLYSREALTRYILCCGQDTTKRGGLRDKPGMFSDGYHTCYLLVGLSSAQHKWSLQAPTDDSMTSLGWASETYPRKQDDGYAQIFDEEDRVKSIHPVYVIPEGIPERVMQYCDSQEAFS
;
A
#
# COMPACT_ATOMS: atom_id res chain seq x y z
N MET A 1 -19.54 -58.49 -9.99
CA MET A 1 -18.16 -59.02 -10.13
C MET A 1 -17.21 -57.90 -9.79
N THR A 2 -16.52 -58.05 -8.66
CA THR A 2 -15.58 -57.10 -8.05
C THR A 2 -14.17 -57.34 -8.58
N TYR A 3 -13.46 -56.29 -8.97
CA TYR A 3 -12.01 -56.31 -9.22
C TYR A 3 -11.30 -55.44 -8.18
N PRO A 4 -10.25 -55.93 -7.49
CA PRO A 4 -9.56 -55.19 -6.44
C PRO A 4 -8.33 -54.45 -6.97
N VAL A 5 -8.21 -53.17 -6.64
CA VAL A 5 -6.96 -52.41 -6.81
C VAL A 5 -6.16 -52.49 -5.50
N LYS A 6 -5.01 -53.16 -5.54
CA LYS A 6 -4.06 -53.23 -4.42
C LYS A 6 -3.40 -51.86 -4.20
N ARG A 7 -3.69 -51.21 -3.06
CA ARG A 7 -2.89 -50.10 -2.52
C ARG A 7 -1.62 -50.68 -1.87
N SER A 8 -0.45 -50.37 -2.44
CA SER A 8 0.85 -50.60 -1.81
C SER A 8 1.08 -49.54 -0.72
N GLN A 9 0.97 -49.92 0.56
CA GLN A 9 1.42 -49.11 1.68
C GLN A 9 2.95 -49.23 1.80
N ARG A 10 3.68 -48.14 1.53
CA ARG A 10 5.04 -47.95 2.07
C ARG A 10 4.94 -47.08 3.32
N PRO A 11 5.53 -47.46 4.46
CA PRO A 11 5.49 -46.65 5.67
C PRO A 11 6.36 -45.39 5.49
N LYS A 12 5.80 -44.21 5.78
CA LYS A 12 6.55 -42.95 5.87
C LYS A 12 7.46 -43.03 7.10
N GLN A 13 8.77 -43.00 6.88
CA GLN A 13 9.78 -42.91 7.93
C GLN A 13 9.78 -41.46 8.45
N LEU A 14 9.22 -41.24 9.65
CA LEU A 14 9.28 -39.95 10.34
C LEU A 14 10.65 -39.85 11.04
N HIS A 15 11.51 -38.96 10.56
CA HIS A 15 12.75 -38.62 11.27
C HIS A 15 12.45 -37.71 12.46
N LYS A 16 12.65 -38.22 13.67
CA LYS A 16 12.70 -37.38 14.89
C LYS A 16 14.05 -36.66 14.95
N VAL A 17 14.04 -35.35 14.83
CA VAL A 17 15.19 -34.49 15.15
C VAL A 17 15.25 -34.33 16.67
N ARG A 18 16.38 -34.70 17.27
CA ARG A 18 16.63 -34.62 18.71
C ARG A 18 17.55 -33.42 18.96
N PHE A 19 17.02 -32.31 19.46
CA PHE A 19 17.84 -31.17 19.86
C PHE A 19 18.59 -31.50 21.16
N MET A 20 19.92 -31.49 21.12
CA MET A 20 20.75 -31.57 22.33
C MET A 20 21.04 -30.15 22.81
N SER A 21 20.63 -29.83 24.03
CA SER A 21 21.03 -28.57 24.68
C SER A 21 22.52 -28.61 24.98
N ARG A 22 23.28 -27.65 24.47
CA ARG A 22 24.64 -27.37 24.94
C ARG A 22 24.54 -26.38 26.10
N ALA A 23 24.93 -26.81 27.29
CA ALA A 23 25.16 -25.92 28.41
C ALA A 23 26.32 -24.96 28.06
N MET A 24 26.08 -23.65 28.14
CA MET A 24 27.13 -22.64 27.99
C MET A 24 27.98 -22.60 29.26
N ALA A 25 29.28 -22.81 29.11
CA ALA A 25 30.26 -22.58 30.15
C ALA A 25 30.49 -21.07 30.32
N SER A 26 30.48 -20.60 31.57
CA SER A 26 30.74 -19.22 31.97
C SER A 26 32.17 -18.78 31.60
N PRO A 27 32.42 -17.56 31.08
CA PRO A 27 33.77 -17.09 30.88
C PRO A 27 34.35 -16.48 32.16
N SER A 28 35.51 -17.00 32.56
CA SER A 28 36.41 -16.42 33.54
C SER A 28 37.13 -15.17 33.00
N SER A 29 37.43 -14.25 33.92
CA SER A 29 38.10 -12.97 33.74
C SER A 29 39.58 -13.02 33.30
N SER A 30 40.07 -11.86 32.83
CA SER A 30 41.46 -11.42 32.53
C SER A 30 41.67 -11.09 31.04
N GLN A 31 42.40 -10.07 30.59
CA GLN A 31 43.18 -8.99 31.22
C GLN A 31 43.45 -7.92 30.14
N HIS A 32 43.73 -6.69 30.59
CA HIS A 32 44.13 -5.52 29.80
C HIS A 32 45.35 -5.75 28.89
N THR A 33 45.29 -5.26 27.64
CA THR A 33 46.46 -4.78 26.89
C THR A 33 46.11 -3.59 26.00
N SER A 34 46.84 -2.47 26.17
CA SER A 34 46.75 -1.23 25.38
C SER A 34 47.47 -1.34 24.01
N PRO A 35 47.15 -0.48 23.01
CA PRO A 35 47.57 -0.67 21.62
C PRO A 35 48.86 0.09 21.23
N ARG A 36 49.50 -0.36 20.14
CA ARG A 36 50.56 0.38 19.41
C ARG A 36 50.29 0.35 17.88
N PRO A 37 50.89 1.29 17.11
CA PRO A 37 50.16 2.08 16.11
C PRO A 37 50.26 1.55 14.67
N ARG A 38 49.32 2.00 13.83
CA ARG A 38 49.28 1.80 12.37
C ARG A 38 50.02 2.92 11.63
N SER A 39 50.68 2.56 10.52
CA SER A 39 51.13 3.46 9.45
C SER A 39 50.30 3.22 8.17
N PRO A 40 50.29 4.15 7.20
CA PRO A 40 49.08 4.51 6.44
C PRO A 40 49.12 4.17 4.95
N THR A 41 47.93 3.96 4.36
CA THR A 41 47.44 4.24 2.98
C THR A 41 46.12 3.48 2.80
N GLU A 42 45.04 3.92 2.15
CA GLU A 42 44.75 4.94 1.14
C GLU A 42 43.29 5.42 1.36
N THR A 43 43.06 6.74 1.33
CA THR A 43 41.71 7.34 1.43
C THR A 43 41.19 7.68 0.04
N ALA A 44 40.02 7.15 -0.31
CA ALA A 44 39.17 7.65 -1.38
C ALA A 44 38.06 8.53 -0.78
N GLU A 45 38.00 9.73 -1.35
CA GLU A 45 37.22 10.94 -1.12
C GLU A 45 35.75 10.80 -0.66
N SER A 46 35.40 11.65 0.31
CA SER A 46 34.03 12.02 0.67
C SER A 46 33.81 13.53 0.58
N SER A 47 32.54 13.89 0.38
CA SER A 47 31.82 15.05 0.90
C SER A 47 32.10 16.46 0.36
N SER A 48 31.02 17.16 0.03
CA SER A 48 30.94 18.62 0.03
C SER A 48 29.66 19.07 0.74
N ASP A 49 29.81 19.48 2.00
CA ASP A 49 28.93 20.44 2.69
C ASP A 49 29.26 21.86 2.22
N ASN A 50 28.28 22.77 2.24
CA ASN A 50 28.55 24.19 2.09
C ASN A 50 27.65 25.04 2.98
N THR A 51 28.24 25.60 4.05
CA THR A 51 27.70 26.67 4.88
C THR A 51 28.36 27.99 4.49
N GLY A 52 27.55 29.03 4.22
CA GLY A 52 28.03 30.40 4.00
C GLY A 52 27.54 31.34 5.10
N ASN A 53 28.48 31.97 5.79
CA ASN A 53 28.28 32.92 6.89
C ASN A 53 28.63 34.35 6.41
N ILE A 54 27.84 35.38 6.75
CA ILE A 54 28.23 36.80 6.59
C ILE A 54 27.92 37.55 7.89
N SER A 55 28.96 38.14 8.46
CA SER A 55 28.98 39.00 9.65
C SER A 55 28.94 40.49 9.28
N GLN A 56 28.24 41.36 10.03
CA GLN A 56 28.64 42.76 10.28
C GLN A 56 28.07 43.35 11.61
N ILE A 57 29.00 43.61 12.56
CA ILE A 57 29.29 44.88 13.30
C ILE A 57 28.20 45.58 14.18
N GLN A 58 28.54 45.76 15.49
CA GLN A 58 27.92 46.64 16.52
C GLN A 58 28.44 48.11 16.47
N PRO A 59 27.83 49.07 17.20
CA PRO A 59 28.19 49.42 18.61
C PRO A 59 26.93 49.72 19.48
N GLY A 60 26.83 49.62 20.81
CA GLY A 60 27.73 49.90 21.94
C GLY A 60 27.27 51.19 22.65
N ILE A 61 26.76 51.12 23.91
CA ILE A 61 26.77 52.14 25.01
C ILE A 61 26.01 51.58 26.25
N SER A 62 26.54 51.82 27.46
CA SER A 62 25.92 51.64 28.79
C SER A 62 26.19 52.91 29.65
N PRO A 63 25.88 52.95 30.97
CA PRO A 63 24.60 53.18 31.64
C PRO A 63 24.61 54.48 32.49
N ASN A 64 23.49 54.90 33.09
CA ASN A 64 23.51 55.90 34.18
C ASN A 64 22.34 55.75 35.18
N GLU A 65 22.56 56.29 36.38
CA GLU A 65 22.08 55.93 37.71
C GLU A 65 20.84 56.70 38.28
N LEU A 66 20.08 56.00 39.17
CA LEU A 66 19.45 56.41 40.48
C LEU A 66 18.41 57.58 40.56
N PRO A 67 17.76 57.86 41.72
CA PRO A 67 16.87 57.03 42.61
C PRO A 67 15.60 57.81 43.07
N SER A 68 14.64 57.20 43.80
CA SER A 68 13.97 57.81 44.98
C SER A 68 12.87 56.94 45.61
N ASP A 69 12.84 56.99 46.94
CA ASP A 69 12.03 56.26 47.93
C ASP A 69 10.50 56.43 47.86
N ALA A 70 9.78 55.46 48.44
CA ALA A 70 8.55 55.72 49.20
C ALA A 70 8.27 54.59 50.21
N GLU A 71 7.90 55.02 51.42
CA GLU A 71 7.69 54.23 52.63
C GLU A 71 6.40 53.39 52.64
N SER A 72 6.44 52.40 53.54
CA SER A 72 5.42 51.52 54.13
C SER A 72 3.93 51.90 54.04
N ALA A 73 3.12 50.90 53.68
CA ALA A 73 1.81 50.64 54.29
C ALA A 73 1.56 49.12 54.29
N GLU A 74 1.37 48.56 55.49
CA GLU A 74 0.94 47.17 55.69
C GLU A 74 -0.55 47.05 55.35
N GLU A 75 -0.88 46.27 54.32
CA GLU A 75 -2.24 45.78 54.08
C GLU A 75 -2.19 44.25 53.98
N GLU A 76 -3.02 43.57 54.78
CA GLU A 76 -3.15 42.11 54.85
C GLU A 76 -3.49 41.52 53.47
N ILE A 77 -2.50 40.88 52.85
CA ILE A 77 -2.65 40.11 51.62
C ILE A 77 -3.29 38.77 51.99
N TRP A 78 -4.54 38.55 51.55
CA TRP A 78 -5.12 37.22 51.47
C TRP A 78 -4.27 36.39 50.50
N GLN A 79 -3.52 35.42 51.03
CA GLN A 79 -2.81 34.42 50.24
C GLN A 79 -3.84 33.47 49.62
N ASP A 80 -4.27 33.76 48.39
CA ASP A 80 -4.70 32.69 47.49
C ASP A 80 -3.42 31.94 47.09
N GLU A 81 -3.28 30.72 47.62
CA GLU A 81 -2.32 29.74 47.10
C GLU A 81 -2.46 29.71 45.57
N PRO A 82 -1.39 29.93 44.78
CA PRO A 82 -1.47 29.67 43.36
C PRO A 82 -1.78 28.18 43.23
N ALA A 83 -3.00 27.88 42.75
CA ALA A 83 -3.35 26.53 42.35
C ALA A 83 -2.19 26.01 41.51
N SER A 84 -1.53 24.97 42.02
CA SER A 84 -0.50 24.26 41.29
C SER A 84 -1.03 24.03 39.88
N PRO A 85 -0.23 24.27 38.81
CA PRO A 85 -0.71 24.00 37.47
C PRO A 85 -1.11 22.54 37.46
N VAL A 86 -2.42 22.28 37.42
CA VAL A 86 -2.95 20.96 37.12
C VAL A 86 -2.51 20.74 35.69
N THR A 87 -1.34 20.14 35.55
CA THR A 87 -0.93 19.49 34.32
C THR A 87 -1.97 18.40 34.19
N MET A 88 -3.03 18.69 33.44
CA MET A 88 -3.91 17.65 32.92
C MET A 88 -2.99 16.81 32.04
N THR A 89 -2.37 15.79 32.64
CA THR A 89 -1.71 14.73 31.89
C THR A 89 -2.84 14.02 31.16
N THR A 90 -3.17 14.51 29.97
CA THR A 90 -4.08 13.83 29.05
C THR A 90 -3.52 12.42 28.87
N THR A 91 -4.16 11.45 29.51
CA THR A 91 -3.68 10.07 29.49
C THR A 91 -4.37 9.40 28.31
N TYR A 92 -3.67 9.35 27.18
CA TYR A 92 -4.15 8.67 25.98
C TYR A 92 -4.20 7.15 26.19
N GLN A 93 -5.22 6.50 25.66
CA GLN A 93 -5.34 5.04 25.65
C GLN A 93 -4.51 4.44 24.50
N ILE A 94 -3.18 4.51 24.64
CA ILE A 94 -2.23 3.96 23.66
C ILE A 94 -1.70 2.62 24.20
N PRO A 95 -2.00 1.48 23.55
CA PRO A 95 -1.44 0.20 23.95
C PRO A 95 0.09 0.21 23.96
N THR A 96 0.70 -0.48 24.94
CA THR A 96 2.16 -0.59 25.06
C THR A 96 2.82 -1.19 23.82
N LEU A 97 2.08 -1.98 23.04
CA LEU A 97 2.51 -2.53 21.75
C LEU A 97 3.01 -1.44 20.77
N PHE A 98 2.48 -0.22 20.85
CA PHE A 98 2.83 0.89 19.95
C PHE A 98 3.80 1.90 20.57
N THR A 99 4.21 1.69 21.83
CA THR A 99 5.09 2.61 22.57
C THR A 99 6.34 1.94 23.14
N GLN A 100 6.48 0.62 22.98
CA GLN A 100 7.63 -0.15 23.42
C GLN A 100 8.23 -0.92 22.25
N GLU A 101 9.54 -1.12 22.31
CA GLU A 101 10.26 -1.96 21.38
C GLU A 101 9.87 -3.44 21.52
N PRO A 102 10.06 -4.26 20.47
CA PRO A 102 9.92 -5.70 20.56
C PRO A 102 10.79 -6.27 21.70
N PRO A 103 10.26 -7.20 22.51
CA PRO A 103 10.99 -7.72 23.67
C PRO A 103 12.20 -8.60 23.30
N ILE A 104 12.32 -9.02 22.04
CA ILE A 104 13.44 -9.81 21.53
C ILE A 104 14.27 -8.90 20.64
N HIS A 105 15.49 -8.61 21.11
CA HIS A 105 16.49 -7.86 20.37
C HIS A 105 17.75 -8.72 20.24
N ASP A 106 18.14 -9.01 19.00
CA ASP A 106 19.37 -9.76 18.74
C ASP A 106 20.59 -8.91 19.08
N LEU A 107 21.66 -9.55 19.56
CA LEU A 107 22.92 -8.86 19.87
C LEU A 107 23.77 -8.57 18.62
N LEU A 108 23.44 -9.18 17.48
CA LEU A 108 24.16 -9.01 16.23
C LEU A 108 23.66 -7.74 15.52
N ALA A 109 24.43 -6.66 15.59
CA ALA A 109 24.17 -5.45 14.82
C ALA A 109 24.55 -5.66 13.33
N THR A 110 23.66 -5.25 12.44
CA THR A 110 23.83 -5.24 10.99
C THR A 110 23.19 -3.98 10.42
N GLU A 111 23.47 -3.65 9.16
CA GLU A 111 22.79 -2.55 8.46
C GLU A 111 21.26 -2.70 8.49
N THR A 112 20.74 -3.93 8.50
CA THR A 112 19.30 -4.20 8.61
C THR A 112 18.74 -3.81 9.97
N SER A 113 19.40 -4.22 11.06
CA SER A 113 18.93 -3.91 12.41
C SER A 113 19.07 -2.42 12.70
N GLU A 114 20.20 -1.81 12.33
CA GLU A 114 20.45 -0.38 12.53
C GLU A 114 19.37 0.48 11.85
N LYS A 115 19.03 0.18 10.58
CA LYS A 115 17.96 0.89 9.87
C LYS A 115 16.57 0.62 10.45
N GLN A 116 16.35 -0.58 10.98
CA GLN A 116 15.08 -0.92 11.62
C GLN A 116 14.91 -0.08 12.90
N ASP A 117 15.95 0.00 13.72
CA ASP A 117 15.98 0.80 14.95
C ASP A 117 15.76 2.29 14.64
N GLU A 118 16.43 2.84 13.62
CA GLU A 118 16.21 4.22 13.15
C GLU A 118 14.75 4.50 12.77
N VAL A 119 14.06 3.56 12.10
CA VAL A 119 12.66 3.72 11.73
C VAL A 119 11.74 3.64 12.95
N VAL A 120 12.03 2.75 13.90
CA VAL A 120 11.28 2.66 15.15
C VAL A 120 11.41 3.96 15.95
N GLU A 121 12.64 4.47 16.10
CA GLU A 121 12.91 5.74 16.80
C GLU A 121 12.20 6.92 16.14
N THR A 122 12.22 7.02 14.81
CA THR A 122 11.56 8.12 14.09
C THR A 122 10.03 8.04 14.12
N CYS A 123 9.43 6.85 14.25
CA CYS A 123 7.99 6.69 14.40
C CYS A 123 7.50 6.91 15.83
N ALA A 124 8.33 6.62 16.84
CA ALA A 124 7.93 6.59 18.25
C ALA A 124 7.20 7.86 18.73
N PRO A 125 7.70 9.10 18.49
CA PRO A 125 7.02 10.31 18.97
C PRO A 125 5.61 10.49 18.41
N PHE A 126 5.37 10.02 17.18
CA PHE A 126 4.07 10.10 16.54
C PHE A 126 3.09 9.07 17.12
N LEU A 127 3.56 7.84 17.34
CA LEU A 127 2.74 6.74 17.85
C LEU A 127 2.42 6.89 19.34
N SER A 128 3.28 7.57 20.10
CA SER A 128 3.08 7.87 21.52
C SER A 128 2.33 9.18 21.78
N ALA A 129 1.81 9.85 20.74
CA ALA A 129 1.17 11.16 20.83
C ALA A 129 2.03 12.24 21.51
N GLN A 130 3.35 12.20 21.27
CA GLN A 130 4.33 13.15 21.82
C GLN A 130 4.88 14.13 20.76
N SER A 131 4.62 13.89 19.48
CA SER A 131 5.00 14.79 18.40
C SER A 131 4.23 16.12 18.49
N ASP A 132 4.96 17.22 18.34
CA ASP A 132 4.43 18.59 18.28
C ASP A 132 3.90 18.96 16.88
N GLU A 133 4.02 18.07 15.90
CA GLU A 133 3.52 18.28 14.54
C GLU A 133 1.98 18.27 14.44
N PHE A 134 1.30 17.67 15.42
CA PHE A 134 -0.16 17.61 15.49
C PHE A 134 -0.69 18.48 16.63
N SER A 135 -1.75 19.24 16.34
CA SER A 135 -2.42 20.10 17.34
C SER A 135 -3.46 19.37 18.18
N TYR A 136 -3.82 18.13 17.81
CA TYR A 136 -4.89 17.36 18.43
C TYR A 136 -4.61 15.86 18.30
N TYR A 137 -4.96 15.13 19.35
CA TYR A 137 -5.07 13.67 19.38
C TYR A 137 -6.37 13.31 20.11
N ASN A 138 -7.08 12.30 19.61
CA ASN A 138 -8.28 11.77 20.25
C ASN A 138 -7.93 10.94 21.50
N GLU A 139 -8.94 10.34 22.14
CA GLU A 139 -8.75 9.55 23.39
C GLU A 139 -7.79 8.35 23.23
N HIS A 140 -7.59 7.88 21.99
CA HIS A 140 -6.69 6.78 21.64
C HIS A 140 -5.29 7.24 21.25
N GLY A 141 -4.98 8.54 21.35
CA GLY A 141 -3.70 9.10 20.94
C GLY A 141 -3.50 9.13 19.42
N VAL A 142 -4.60 9.16 18.65
CA VAL A 142 -4.58 9.19 17.18
C VAL A 142 -4.98 10.60 16.71
N PRO A 143 -4.23 11.25 15.81
CA PRO A 143 -4.60 12.55 15.28
C PRO A 143 -5.66 12.39 14.17
N HIS A 144 -6.41 13.46 13.91
CA HIS A 144 -7.32 13.50 12.76
C HIS A 144 -6.57 13.35 11.44
N LEU A 145 -7.28 12.83 10.43
CA LEU A 145 -6.89 12.92 9.04
C LEU A 145 -6.90 14.40 8.63
N LEU A 146 -5.76 14.92 8.17
CA LEU A 146 -5.60 16.30 7.70
C LEU A 146 -6.22 16.48 6.30
N ARG A 147 -7.50 16.11 6.18
CA ARG A 147 -8.27 15.95 4.93
C ARG A 147 -8.08 17.12 3.98
N GLU A 148 -8.34 18.34 4.44
CA GLU A 148 -8.20 19.56 3.62
C GLU A 148 -6.77 19.78 3.11
N LYS A 149 -5.75 19.45 3.91
CA LYS A 149 -4.35 19.56 3.45
C LYS A 149 -4.06 18.55 2.34
N HIS A 150 -4.56 17.33 2.47
CA HIS A 150 -4.36 16.29 1.45
C HIS A 150 -5.16 16.56 0.17
N ILE A 151 -6.38 17.09 0.27
CA ILE A 151 -7.17 17.56 -0.88
C ILE A 151 -6.41 18.67 -1.62
N ASN A 152 -5.94 19.70 -0.90
CA ASN A 152 -5.16 20.79 -1.48
C ASN A 152 -3.85 20.32 -2.13
N PHE A 153 -3.17 19.35 -1.53
CA PHE A 153 -2.00 18.70 -2.13
C PHE A 153 -2.35 18.02 -3.46
N CYS A 154 -3.43 17.24 -3.48
CA CYS A 154 -3.89 16.54 -4.67
C CYS A 154 -4.22 17.51 -5.81
N HIS A 155 -5.00 18.56 -5.56
CA HIS A 155 -5.29 19.55 -6.61
C HIS A 155 -4.02 20.21 -7.18
N LYS A 156 -2.98 20.44 -6.37
CA LYS A 156 -1.69 20.96 -6.84
C LYS A 156 -0.96 19.97 -7.76
N GLN A 157 -1.03 18.67 -7.49
CA GLN A 157 -0.40 17.63 -8.32
C GLN A 157 -1.04 17.49 -9.71
N LEU A 158 -2.26 17.99 -9.87
CA LEU A 158 -3.00 18.03 -11.14
C LEU A 158 -2.72 19.30 -11.97
N ASN A 159 -1.76 20.14 -11.57
CA ASN A 159 -1.32 21.34 -12.28
C ASN A 159 0.07 21.13 -12.92
N PRO A 160 0.56 22.07 -13.76
CA PRO A 160 1.92 21.97 -14.32
C PRO A 160 2.98 21.76 -13.23
N LEU A 161 3.76 20.68 -13.39
CA LEU A 161 4.84 20.32 -12.48
C LEU A 161 6.16 21.00 -12.90
N PRO A 162 7.07 21.29 -11.96
CA PRO A 162 8.35 21.94 -12.28
C PRO A 162 9.29 20.99 -13.06
N ALA A 163 10.24 21.58 -13.80
CA ALA A 163 11.15 20.86 -14.69
C ALA A 163 11.85 19.60 -14.11
N PRO A 164 12.22 19.51 -12.82
CA PRO A 164 12.81 18.29 -12.26
C PRO A 164 11.93 17.03 -12.36
N PHE A 165 10.62 17.19 -12.59
CA PHE A 165 9.68 16.07 -12.81
C PHE A 165 9.80 15.45 -14.21
N THR A 166 10.63 15.96 -15.12
CA THR A 166 10.91 15.32 -16.42
C THR A 166 11.42 13.89 -16.26
N ARG A 167 12.07 13.55 -15.13
CA ARG A 167 12.47 12.17 -14.80
C ARG A 167 11.30 11.19 -14.69
N ALA A 168 10.08 11.70 -14.47
CA ALA A 168 8.85 10.94 -14.36
C ALA A 168 7.92 11.16 -15.57
N ASP A 169 8.43 11.66 -16.71
CA ASP A 169 7.62 11.93 -17.91
C ASP A 169 6.93 10.66 -18.45
N ALA A 170 7.60 9.51 -18.38
CA ALA A 170 7.00 8.21 -18.72
C ALA A 170 5.91 7.74 -17.74
N ALA A 171 5.77 8.41 -16.59
CA ALA A 171 4.82 8.07 -15.54
C ALA A 171 3.68 9.09 -15.43
N ARG A 172 3.52 10.05 -16.35
CA ARG A 172 2.43 11.06 -16.25
C ARG A 172 1.04 10.47 -16.00
N PRO A 173 0.65 9.32 -16.59
CA PRO A 173 -0.62 8.68 -16.27
C PRO A 173 -0.81 8.28 -14.82
N TRP A 174 0.28 7.92 -14.15
CA TRP A 174 0.24 7.60 -12.75
C TRP A 174 -0.07 8.80 -11.87
N PHE A 175 0.42 10.00 -12.22
CA PHE A 175 0.15 11.22 -11.44
C PHE A 175 -1.34 11.51 -11.37
N PHE A 176 -2.04 11.50 -12.51
CA PHE A 176 -3.47 11.75 -12.48
C PHE A 176 -4.25 10.57 -11.87
N TYR A 177 -3.82 9.31 -12.07
CA TYR A 177 -4.48 8.17 -11.43
C TYR A 177 -4.40 8.26 -9.91
N TRP A 178 -3.19 8.37 -9.35
CA TRP A 178 -2.97 8.46 -7.91
C TRP A 178 -3.76 9.59 -7.30
N THR A 179 -3.75 10.74 -7.96
CA THR A 179 -4.39 11.95 -7.45
C THR A 179 -5.92 11.87 -7.51
N LEU A 180 -6.48 11.35 -8.60
CA LEU A 180 -7.93 11.20 -8.73
C LEU A 180 -8.46 10.13 -7.76
N THR A 181 -7.73 9.02 -7.59
CA THR A 181 -8.08 7.99 -6.58
C THR A 181 -8.03 8.57 -5.17
N ALA A 182 -6.99 9.33 -4.82
CA ALA A 182 -6.87 9.99 -3.51
C ALA A 182 -8.02 10.98 -3.26
N LEU A 183 -8.34 11.84 -4.24
CA LEU A 183 -9.47 12.78 -4.16
C LEU A 183 -10.79 12.04 -3.94
N SER A 184 -11.06 10.99 -4.72
CA SER A 184 -12.28 10.20 -4.56
C SER A 184 -12.35 9.49 -3.20
N ALA A 185 -11.23 8.96 -2.69
CA ALA A 185 -11.17 8.39 -1.34
C ALA A 185 -11.48 9.45 -0.26
N LEU A 186 -11.02 10.69 -0.46
CA LEU A 186 -11.31 11.82 0.44
C LEU A 186 -12.74 12.37 0.30
N GLY A 187 -13.51 11.90 -0.68
CA GLY A 187 -14.92 12.28 -0.89
C GLY A 187 -15.14 13.36 -1.95
N GLU A 188 -14.09 13.78 -2.67
CA GLU A 188 -14.18 14.82 -3.71
C GLU A 188 -14.78 14.29 -5.01
N ASP A 189 -15.57 15.14 -5.69
CA ASP A 189 -16.05 14.86 -7.04
C ASP A 189 -14.96 15.16 -8.08
N VAL A 190 -14.49 14.10 -8.73
CA VAL A 190 -13.45 14.15 -9.75
C VAL A 190 -13.99 14.33 -11.17
N SER A 191 -15.31 14.33 -11.37
CA SER A 191 -15.95 14.46 -12.69
C SER A 191 -15.61 15.78 -13.39
N GLN A 192 -15.29 16.82 -12.63
CA GLN A 192 -14.81 18.12 -13.12
C GLN A 192 -13.53 18.02 -13.98
N TYR A 193 -12.74 16.94 -13.84
CA TYR A 193 -11.51 16.74 -14.61
C TYR A 193 -11.72 16.04 -15.95
N ARG A 194 -12.94 15.61 -16.27
CA ARG A 194 -13.24 14.75 -17.43
C ARG A 194 -12.71 15.30 -18.75
N GLU A 195 -13.16 16.49 -19.16
CA GLU A 195 -12.79 17.07 -20.45
C GLU A 195 -11.28 17.26 -20.57
N ARG A 196 -10.66 17.76 -19.48
CA ARG A 196 -9.21 17.97 -19.42
C ARG A 196 -8.45 16.65 -19.51
N LEU A 197 -8.94 15.60 -18.85
CA LEU A 197 -8.32 14.28 -18.88
C LEU A 197 -8.42 13.67 -20.28
N ILE A 198 -9.61 13.68 -20.91
CA ILE A 198 -9.80 13.20 -22.29
C ILE A 198 -8.83 13.88 -23.25
N SER A 199 -8.73 15.22 -23.17
CA SER A 199 -7.79 16.00 -23.98
C SER A 199 -6.32 15.62 -23.68
N THR A 200 -5.99 15.39 -22.41
CA THR A 200 -4.64 15.00 -21.99
C THR A 200 -4.23 13.63 -22.52
N VAL A 201 -5.15 12.65 -22.56
CA VAL A 201 -4.83 11.25 -22.89
C VAL A 201 -5.02 10.93 -24.38
N ALA A 202 -5.79 11.73 -25.11
CA ALA A 202 -5.93 11.59 -26.56
C ALA A 202 -4.58 11.47 -27.31
N PRO A 203 -3.56 12.34 -27.07
CA PRO A 203 -2.24 12.19 -27.71
C PRO A 203 -1.36 11.09 -27.12
N LEU A 204 -1.77 10.42 -26.03
CA LEU A 204 -1.06 9.30 -25.41
C LEU A 204 -1.54 7.94 -25.94
N GLN A 205 -2.74 7.88 -26.51
CA GLN A 205 -3.27 6.67 -27.11
C GLN A 205 -2.60 6.40 -28.46
N ASN A 206 -2.01 5.23 -28.61
CA ASN A 206 -1.38 4.85 -29.87
C ASN A 206 -2.42 4.21 -30.80
N SER A 207 -2.34 4.49 -32.10
CA SER A 207 -3.21 3.89 -33.12
C SER A 207 -3.08 2.36 -33.20
N THR A 208 -1.97 1.81 -32.70
CA THR A 208 -1.75 0.36 -32.59
C THR A 208 -2.37 -0.25 -31.33
N GLY A 209 -2.99 0.55 -30.45
CA GLY A 209 -3.61 0.14 -29.19
C GLY A 209 -2.79 0.48 -27.94
N GLY A 210 -3.50 0.73 -26.83
CA GLY A 210 -2.91 1.08 -25.54
C GLY A 210 -2.49 2.55 -25.41
N PHE A 211 -2.05 2.93 -24.21
CA PHE A 211 -1.58 4.28 -23.89
C PHE A 211 -0.12 4.27 -23.42
N GLY A 212 0.66 5.22 -23.92
CA GLY A 212 2.02 5.49 -23.42
C GLY A 212 2.04 6.42 -22.20
N GLY A 213 3.24 6.71 -21.69
CA GLY A 213 3.44 7.68 -20.61
C GLY A 213 3.34 9.15 -21.05
N GLY A 214 3.54 9.41 -22.33
CA GLY A 214 3.52 10.75 -22.91
C GLY A 214 3.31 10.68 -24.42
N HIS A 215 3.14 11.85 -25.05
CA HIS A 215 2.95 11.92 -26.50
C HIS A 215 4.16 11.33 -27.23
N GLY A 216 3.92 10.42 -28.18
CA GLY A 216 4.96 9.73 -28.92
C GLY A 216 5.66 8.59 -28.16
N GLN A 217 5.28 8.32 -26.92
CA GLN A 217 5.79 7.16 -26.18
C GLN A 217 4.97 5.91 -26.52
N MET A 218 5.65 4.76 -26.60
CA MET A 218 4.99 3.47 -26.86
C MET A 218 4.01 3.10 -25.76
N SER A 219 2.98 2.32 -26.12
CA SER A 219 2.01 1.80 -25.16
C SER A 219 2.67 0.88 -24.14
N HIS A 220 2.26 1.02 -22.88
CA HIS A 220 2.75 0.24 -21.76
C HIS A 220 1.58 -0.12 -20.82
N LEU A 221 1.57 -1.33 -20.26
CA LEU A 221 0.46 -1.85 -19.45
C LEU A 221 0.22 -0.98 -18.22
N ALA A 222 1.28 -0.57 -17.52
CA ALA A 222 1.19 0.31 -16.35
C ALA A 222 0.49 1.65 -16.67
N THR A 223 0.88 2.33 -17.75
CA THR A 223 0.30 3.63 -18.12
C THR A 223 -1.08 3.48 -18.74
N THR A 224 -1.34 2.37 -19.42
CA THR A 224 -2.66 2.00 -19.93
C THR A 224 -3.64 1.75 -18.78
N TYR A 225 -3.22 0.97 -17.77
CA TYR A 225 -3.96 0.73 -16.53
C TYR A 225 -4.34 2.07 -15.86
N ALA A 226 -3.34 2.92 -15.59
CA ALA A 226 -3.56 4.19 -14.93
C ALA A 226 -4.48 5.12 -15.75
N THR A 227 -4.31 5.17 -17.07
CA THR A 227 -5.14 5.97 -17.97
C THR A 227 -6.60 5.50 -17.97
N VAL A 228 -6.82 4.20 -18.17
CA VAL A 228 -8.17 3.63 -18.25
C VAL A 228 -8.89 3.83 -16.91
N LEU A 229 -8.26 3.50 -15.78
CA LEU A 229 -8.89 3.71 -14.48
C LEU A 229 -9.22 5.18 -14.22
N SER A 230 -8.36 6.11 -14.64
CA SER A 230 -8.63 7.54 -14.50
C SER A 230 -9.82 8.00 -15.33
N LEU A 231 -9.94 7.54 -16.59
CA LEU A 231 -11.09 7.80 -17.44
C LEU A 231 -12.39 7.22 -16.83
N THR A 232 -12.31 6.05 -16.20
CA THR A 232 -13.47 5.46 -15.52
C THR A 232 -13.89 6.25 -14.28
N MET A 233 -12.94 6.79 -13.51
CA MET A 233 -13.22 7.56 -12.30
C MET A 233 -13.88 8.91 -12.60
N VAL A 234 -13.40 9.65 -13.60
CA VAL A 234 -14.05 10.91 -14.03
C VAL A 234 -15.42 10.67 -14.68
N GLY A 235 -15.68 9.42 -15.08
CA GLY A 235 -16.94 8.93 -15.62
C GLY A 235 -17.33 9.59 -16.95
N GLY A 236 -18.57 9.37 -17.37
CA GLY A 236 -19.10 9.87 -18.64
C GLY A 236 -18.88 8.92 -19.81
N LYS A 237 -19.88 8.83 -20.69
CA LYS A 237 -19.81 7.96 -21.89
C LYS A 237 -18.68 8.37 -22.82
N ASP A 238 -18.46 9.68 -22.93
CA ASP A 238 -17.35 10.30 -23.67
C ASP A 238 -15.98 9.85 -23.19
N ALA A 239 -15.76 9.75 -21.86
CA ALA A 239 -14.49 9.27 -21.31
C ALA A 239 -14.21 7.80 -21.66
N ILE A 240 -15.24 6.94 -21.58
CA ILE A 240 -15.09 5.52 -21.94
C ILE A 240 -14.97 5.35 -23.46
N ASN A 241 -15.73 6.12 -24.25
CA ASN A 241 -15.68 6.10 -25.71
C ASN A 241 -14.37 6.65 -26.27
N ALA A 242 -13.59 7.40 -25.48
CA ALA A 242 -12.26 7.83 -25.87
C ALA A 242 -11.27 6.65 -25.97
N ILE A 243 -11.59 5.48 -25.42
CA ILE A 243 -10.74 4.29 -25.45
C ILE A 243 -11.03 3.48 -26.73
N ASP A 244 -10.04 3.31 -27.59
CA ASP A 244 -10.12 2.39 -28.73
C ASP A 244 -10.00 0.93 -28.23
N ARG A 245 -11.14 0.34 -27.89
CA ARG A 245 -11.24 -1.03 -27.36
C ARG A 245 -10.70 -2.08 -28.35
N LYS A 246 -10.87 -1.87 -29.66
CA LYS A 246 -10.42 -2.83 -30.67
C LYS A 246 -8.90 -2.81 -30.79
N ALA A 247 -8.31 -1.62 -30.90
CA ALA A 247 -6.86 -1.49 -30.92
C ALA A 247 -6.24 -1.98 -29.60
N MET A 248 -6.87 -1.68 -28.46
CA MET A 248 -6.47 -2.20 -27.14
C MET A 248 -6.39 -3.73 -27.13
N TRP A 249 -7.45 -4.41 -27.56
CA TRP A 249 -7.50 -5.88 -27.63
C TRP A 249 -6.42 -6.46 -28.56
N GLN A 250 -6.22 -5.85 -29.74
CA GLN A 250 -5.14 -6.26 -30.66
C GLN A 250 -3.75 -6.09 -30.03
N TRP A 251 -3.53 -5.00 -29.29
CA TRP A 251 -2.28 -4.77 -28.59
C TRP A 251 -2.05 -5.75 -27.46
N LEU A 252 -3.04 -5.98 -26.58
CA LEU A 252 -2.95 -6.98 -25.50
C LEU A 252 -2.67 -8.39 -26.05
N SER A 253 -3.28 -8.74 -27.20
CA SER A 253 -3.01 -10.00 -27.89
C SER A 253 -1.54 -10.15 -28.29
N ARG A 254 -0.83 -9.06 -28.63
CA ARG A 254 0.61 -9.09 -28.95
C ARG A 254 1.50 -9.20 -27.71
N LEU A 255 1.01 -8.78 -26.54
CA LEU A 255 1.75 -8.87 -25.28
C LEU A 255 1.66 -10.25 -24.63
N LYS A 256 0.61 -11.01 -24.93
CA LYS A 256 0.40 -12.36 -24.39
C LYS A 256 1.58 -13.28 -24.75
N GLN A 257 2.10 -13.98 -23.75
CA GLN A 257 3.18 -14.96 -23.89
C GLN A 257 2.65 -16.39 -23.83
N SER A 258 3.41 -17.33 -24.42
CA SER A 258 3.07 -18.76 -24.46
C SER A 258 3.13 -19.44 -23.09
N ASP A 259 3.88 -18.88 -22.14
CA ASP A 259 3.99 -19.38 -20.77
C ASP A 259 2.83 -18.90 -19.86
N GLY A 260 1.90 -18.12 -20.43
CA GLY A 260 0.74 -17.57 -19.77
C GLY A 260 0.88 -16.10 -19.34
N GLY A 261 2.10 -15.56 -19.24
CA GLY A 261 2.34 -14.18 -18.80
C GLY A 261 1.98 -13.13 -19.85
N PHE A 262 2.17 -11.86 -19.49
CA PHE A 262 2.06 -10.71 -20.39
C PHE A 262 3.31 -9.84 -20.29
N GLN A 263 3.84 -9.42 -21.44
CA GLN A 263 4.86 -8.37 -21.46
C GLN A 263 4.26 -7.02 -21.06
N MET A 264 5.01 -6.20 -20.34
CA MET A 264 4.58 -4.85 -19.94
C MET A 264 4.46 -3.88 -21.12
N SER A 265 5.26 -4.09 -22.16
CA SER A 265 5.20 -3.40 -23.46
C SER A 265 5.76 -4.36 -24.53
N ILE A 266 5.65 -4.02 -25.81
CA ILE A 266 6.25 -4.84 -26.86
C ILE A 266 7.77 -4.88 -26.68
N GLY A 267 8.33 -6.05 -26.38
CA GLY A 267 9.75 -6.24 -26.08
C GLY A 267 10.15 -5.90 -24.64
N GLY A 268 9.18 -5.59 -23.78
CA GLY A 268 9.39 -5.31 -22.36
C GLY A 268 9.49 -6.57 -21.50
N GLU A 269 9.61 -6.36 -20.19
CA GLU A 269 9.66 -7.41 -19.19
C GLU A 269 8.32 -8.15 -19.05
N VAL A 270 8.38 -9.40 -18.60
CA VAL A 270 7.22 -10.22 -18.22
C VAL A 270 7.25 -10.40 -16.70
N ASP A 271 6.22 -9.91 -16.03
CA ASP A 271 6.03 -10.06 -14.59
C ASP A 271 4.53 -10.01 -14.21
N VAL A 272 4.21 -10.25 -12.94
CA VAL A 272 2.83 -10.28 -12.45
C VAL A 272 2.11 -8.93 -12.51
N ARG A 273 2.83 -7.80 -12.65
CA ARG A 273 2.18 -6.50 -12.92
C ARG A 273 1.51 -6.53 -14.28
N GLY A 274 2.18 -7.14 -15.27
CA GLY A 274 1.64 -7.35 -16.61
C GLY A 274 0.40 -8.23 -16.57
N ALA A 275 0.46 -9.33 -15.82
CA ALA A 275 -0.67 -10.23 -15.60
C ALA A 275 -1.90 -9.49 -15.04
N TYR A 276 -1.72 -8.76 -13.93
CA TYR A 276 -2.79 -8.01 -13.29
C TYR A 276 -3.36 -6.90 -14.20
N CYS A 277 -2.50 -6.06 -14.78
CA CYS A 277 -2.94 -4.96 -15.63
C CYS A 277 -3.71 -5.47 -16.84
N ALA A 278 -3.22 -6.52 -17.52
CA ALA A 278 -3.88 -7.09 -18.68
C ALA A 278 -5.23 -7.75 -18.30
N ALA A 279 -5.26 -8.57 -17.25
CA ALA A 279 -6.50 -9.21 -16.79
C ALA A 279 -7.57 -8.18 -16.43
N MET A 280 -7.17 -7.12 -15.71
CA MET A 280 -8.03 -6.00 -15.34
C MET A 280 -8.61 -5.34 -16.59
N LEU A 281 -7.78 -4.95 -17.56
CA LEU A 281 -8.22 -4.29 -18.79
C LEU A 281 -9.18 -5.15 -19.61
N VAL A 282 -8.89 -6.44 -19.75
CA VAL A 282 -9.76 -7.40 -20.47
C VAL A 282 -11.13 -7.47 -19.82
N LYS A 283 -11.18 -7.62 -18.49
CA LYS A 283 -12.44 -7.75 -17.74
C LYS A 283 -13.21 -6.44 -17.71
N LEU A 284 -12.56 -5.33 -17.36
CA LEU A 284 -13.20 -4.02 -17.18
C LEU A 284 -13.75 -3.47 -18.50
N LEU A 285 -13.00 -3.60 -19.60
CA LEU A 285 -13.40 -3.09 -20.92
C LEU A 285 -14.16 -4.13 -21.76
N ARG A 286 -14.47 -5.30 -21.18
CA ARG A 286 -15.22 -6.38 -21.83
C ARG A 286 -14.63 -6.71 -23.20
N LEU A 287 -13.32 -6.97 -23.23
CA LEU A 287 -12.59 -7.30 -24.45
C LEU A 287 -12.79 -8.78 -24.80
N PRO A 288 -12.72 -9.18 -26.08
CA PRO A 288 -12.78 -10.59 -26.45
C PRO A 288 -11.61 -11.38 -25.83
N LEU A 289 -11.89 -12.62 -25.40
CA LEU A 289 -10.85 -13.48 -24.82
C LEU A 289 -9.94 -14.08 -25.88
N HIS A 290 -10.47 -14.42 -27.06
CA HIS A 290 -9.67 -14.98 -28.14
C HIS A 290 -8.58 -14.02 -28.58
N LEU A 291 -7.45 -14.56 -29.02
CA LEU A 291 -6.33 -13.77 -29.49
C LEU A 291 -6.58 -13.21 -30.89
N ALA A 292 -6.21 -11.95 -31.08
CA ALA A 292 -6.20 -11.32 -32.40
C ALA A 292 -5.21 -12.01 -33.35
N ASP A 293 -5.47 -11.89 -34.65
CA ASP A 293 -4.53 -12.32 -35.69
C ASP A 293 -3.16 -11.65 -35.52
N GLY A 294 -2.10 -12.44 -35.70
CA GLY A 294 -0.73 -11.98 -35.51
C GLY A 294 -0.23 -11.96 -34.06
N SER A 295 -1.02 -12.43 -33.09
CA SER A 295 -0.49 -12.70 -31.74
C SER A 295 0.63 -13.76 -31.80
N PRO A 296 1.78 -13.51 -31.16
CA PRO A 296 2.88 -14.49 -31.10
C PRO A 296 2.53 -15.73 -30.27
N ALA A 297 1.54 -15.64 -29.39
CA ALA A 297 1.06 -16.76 -28.57
C ALA A 297 -0.13 -17.50 -29.20
N LYS A 298 -0.52 -17.17 -30.44
CA LYS A 298 -1.70 -17.78 -31.08
C LYS A 298 -1.49 -19.29 -31.29
N ALA A 299 -2.32 -20.07 -30.62
CA ALA A 299 -2.40 -21.52 -30.76
C ALA A 299 -3.87 -21.97 -30.65
N GLU A 300 -4.16 -23.22 -31.01
CA GLU A 300 -5.49 -23.80 -30.84
C GLU A 300 -5.88 -23.81 -29.35
N ASN A 301 -7.10 -23.36 -29.03
CA ASN A 301 -7.61 -23.25 -27.65
C ASN A 301 -6.74 -22.40 -26.71
N PHE A 302 -6.03 -21.40 -27.25
CA PHE A 302 -5.20 -20.48 -26.47
C PHE A 302 -5.72 -19.04 -26.57
N ASP A 303 -6.10 -18.48 -25.43
CA ASP A 303 -6.74 -17.18 -25.29
C ASP A 303 -5.95 -16.24 -24.34
N LEU A 304 -6.47 -15.03 -24.08
CA LEU A 304 -5.81 -14.06 -23.21
C LEU A 304 -5.63 -14.56 -21.76
N PHE A 305 -6.45 -15.48 -21.27
CA PHE A 305 -6.40 -15.99 -19.89
C PHE A 305 -5.72 -17.36 -19.78
N THR A 306 -5.53 -18.06 -20.89
CA THR A 306 -4.88 -19.38 -20.93
C THR A 306 -3.48 -19.30 -20.33
N GLY A 307 -3.18 -20.21 -19.38
CA GLY A 307 -1.89 -20.28 -18.68
C GLY A 307 -1.63 -19.18 -17.65
N LEU A 308 -2.52 -18.18 -17.50
CA LEU A 308 -2.26 -17.01 -16.65
C LEU A 308 -2.23 -17.37 -15.16
N GLY A 309 -3.12 -18.27 -14.71
CA GLY A 309 -3.13 -18.78 -13.34
C GLY A 309 -1.89 -19.62 -13.03
N GLU A 310 -1.44 -20.44 -13.99
CA GLU A 310 -0.21 -21.22 -13.88
C GLU A 310 1.03 -20.31 -13.87
N TYR A 311 1.04 -19.22 -14.63
CA TYR A 311 2.11 -18.23 -14.57
C TYR A 311 2.21 -17.59 -13.19
N VAL A 312 1.07 -17.15 -12.62
CA VAL A 312 1.01 -16.60 -11.26
C VAL A 312 1.45 -17.63 -10.22
N SER A 313 1.00 -18.89 -10.34
CA SER A 313 1.39 -19.98 -9.44
C SER A 313 2.91 -20.17 -9.36
N ARG A 314 3.62 -20.13 -10.50
CA ARG A 314 5.09 -20.23 -10.54
C ARG A 314 5.82 -19.06 -9.89
N CYS A 315 5.14 -17.97 -9.59
CA CYS A 315 5.72 -16.81 -8.92
C CYS A 315 5.64 -16.90 -7.38
N GLN A 316 4.92 -17.88 -6.82
CA GLN A 316 4.93 -18.10 -5.37
C GLN A 316 6.28 -18.67 -4.93
N THR A 317 6.83 -18.11 -3.86
CA THR A 317 8.17 -18.43 -3.36
C THR A 317 8.12 -19.42 -2.21
N TYR A 318 9.30 -19.91 -1.80
CA TYR A 318 9.44 -20.76 -0.61
C TYR A 318 9.03 -20.06 0.70
N GLU A 319 9.02 -18.72 0.73
CA GLU A 319 8.57 -17.96 1.90
C GLU A 319 7.04 -17.95 2.05
N GLY A 320 6.30 -18.37 1.02
CA GLY A 320 4.83 -18.28 0.93
C GLY A 320 4.34 -17.04 0.18
N GLY A 321 5.11 -15.95 0.20
CA GLY A 321 4.84 -14.74 -0.59
C GLY A 321 5.07 -14.93 -2.08
N ILE A 322 4.67 -13.93 -2.88
CA ILE A 322 4.70 -13.99 -4.34
C ILE A 322 5.69 -12.95 -4.89
N ALA A 323 6.49 -13.36 -5.86
CA ALA A 323 7.52 -12.56 -6.49
C ALA A 323 7.06 -11.95 -7.83
N SER A 324 7.89 -11.09 -8.42
CA SER A 324 7.60 -10.46 -9.73
C SER A 324 7.43 -11.47 -10.86
N ARG A 325 8.33 -12.45 -10.87
CA ARG A 325 8.45 -13.54 -11.83
C ARG A 325 9.04 -14.76 -11.10
N PRO A 326 9.02 -15.95 -11.70
CA PRO A 326 9.58 -17.15 -11.07
C PRO A 326 11.02 -16.94 -10.59
N ASP A 327 11.35 -17.57 -9.47
CA ASP A 327 12.70 -17.59 -8.87
C ASP A 327 13.25 -16.21 -8.45
N THR A 328 12.37 -15.27 -8.13
CA THR A 328 12.74 -13.98 -7.51
C THR A 328 12.17 -13.83 -6.10
N GLU A 329 12.58 -12.79 -5.37
CA GLU A 329 12.19 -12.56 -3.97
C GLU A 329 10.70 -12.20 -3.83
N ALA A 330 10.07 -12.67 -2.74
CA ALA A 330 8.68 -12.34 -2.44
C ALA A 330 8.51 -10.85 -2.12
N HIS A 331 7.42 -10.26 -2.62
CA HIS A 331 7.17 -8.83 -2.42
C HIS A 331 5.67 -8.50 -2.39
N GLY A 332 5.27 -7.60 -1.50
CA GLY A 332 3.86 -7.27 -1.24
C GLY A 332 3.13 -6.76 -2.46
N ALA A 333 3.76 -5.84 -3.20
CA ALA A 333 3.19 -5.31 -4.45
C ALA A 333 2.89 -6.42 -5.48
N TYR A 334 3.77 -7.41 -5.61
CA TYR A 334 3.58 -8.53 -6.53
C TYR A 334 2.55 -9.55 -6.01
N ALA A 335 2.48 -9.75 -4.68
CA ALA A 335 1.44 -10.54 -4.04
C ALA A 335 0.04 -9.95 -4.31
N PHE A 336 -0.14 -8.64 -4.17
CA PHE A 336 -1.40 -7.99 -4.54
C PHE A 336 -1.75 -8.20 -6.01
N CYS A 337 -0.81 -7.92 -6.93
CA CYS A 337 -1.05 -8.11 -8.37
C CYS A 337 -1.47 -9.55 -8.69
N ALA A 338 -0.78 -10.53 -8.11
CA ALA A 338 -1.10 -11.94 -8.29
C ALA A 338 -2.49 -12.32 -7.76
N LEU A 339 -2.80 -11.97 -6.52
CA LEU A 339 -4.10 -12.24 -5.89
C LEU A 339 -5.24 -11.58 -6.69
N ALA A 340 -5.12 -10.29 -6.97
CA ALA A 340 -6.13 -9.54 -7.71
C ALA A 340 -6.32 -10.10 -9.13
N CYS A 341 -5.24 -10.52 -9.80
CA CYS A 341 -5.32 -11.21 -11.09
C CYS A 341 -6.14 -12.50 -10.99
N LEU A 342 -5.89 -13.34 -9.98
CA LEU A 342 -6.64 -14.59 -9.80
C LEU A 342 -8.12 -14.35 -9.44
N CYS A 343 -8.44 -13.27 -8.71
CA CYS A 343 -9.82 -12.85 -8.45
C CYS A 343 -10.54 -12.32 -9.69
N ILE A 344 -9.81 -11.83 -10.70
CA ILE A 344 -10.38 -11.44 -12.00
C ILE A 344 -10.68 -12.68 -12.86
N LEU A 345 -9.81 -13.70 -12.77
CA LEU A 345 -9.95 -14.95 -13.52
C LEU A 345 -11.16 -15.79 -13.07
N GLY A 346 -11.64 -15.63 -11.83
CA GLY A 346 -12.78 -16.38 -11.32
C GLY A 346 -12.99 -16.19 -9.81
N ASP A 347 -13.83 -17.06 -9.24
CA ASP A 347 -14.16 -17.02 -7.82
C ASP A 347 -12.92 -17.23 -6.93
N PRO A 348 -12.59 -16.30 -6.01
CA PRO A 348 -11.43 -16.44 -5.13
C PRO A 348 -11.45 -17.72 -4.29
N ARG A 349 -12.64 -18.28 -3.99
CA ARG A 349 -12.78 -19.55 -3.27
C ARG A 349 -12.28 -20.75 -4.08
N GLU A 350 -12.19 -20.61 -5.40
CA GLU A 350 -11.70 -21.65 -6.31
C GLU A 350 -10.32 -21.30 -6.87
N THR A 351 -10.13 -20.08 -7.37
CA THR A 351 -8.91 -19.69 -8.10
C THR A 351 -7.70 -19.59 -7.19
N LEU A 352 -7.84 -18.99 -6.00
CA LEU A 352 -6.73 -18.84 -5.06
C LEU A 352 -6.19 -20.19 -4.57
N PRO A 353 -7.00 -21.11 -4.02
CA PRO A 353 -6.49 -22.41 -3.57
C PRO A 353 -6.09 -23.34 -4.73
N LYS A 354 -6.60 -23.11 -5.95
CA LYS A 354 -6.17 -23.86 -7.14
C LYS A 354 -4.72 -23.55 -7.53
N TYR A 355 -4.30 -22.29 -7.44
CA TYR A 355 -3.00 -21.84 -7.96
C TYR A 355 -1.96 -21.53 -6.88
N LEU A 356 -2.37 -21.31 -5.63
CA LEU A 356 -1.49 -20.86 -4.55
C LEU A 356 -1.59 -21.78 -3.33
N ASP A 357 -0.46 -21.95 -2.64
CA ASP A 357 -0.42 -22.42 -1.25
C ASP A 357 -0.90 -21.27 -0.35
N VAL A 358 -2.21 -21.24 -0.09
CA VAL A 358 -2.87 -20.19 0.69
C VAL A 358 -2.38 -20.12 2.15
N PRO A 359 -2.18 -21.24 2.88
CA PRO A 359 -1.67 -21.19 4.25
C PRO A 359 -0.31 -20.51 4.38
N THR A 360 0.65 -20.84 3.52
CA THR A 360 1.98 -20.20 3.55
C THR A 360 1.91 -18.73 3.14
N LEU A 361 1.02 -18.38 2.20
CA LEU A 361 0.78 -16.99 1.81
C LEU A 361 0.19 -16.16 2.97
N ILE A 362 -0.78 -16.68 3.71
CA ILE A 362 -1.35 -16.02 4.90
C ILE A 362 -0.25 -15.79 5.93
N SER A 363 0.57 -16.81 6.21
CA SER A 363 1.68 -16.70 7.17
C SER A 363 2.66 -15.61 6.74
N TRP A 364 3.02 -15.57 5.45
CA TRP A 364 3.94 -14.56 4.91
C TRP A 364 3.34 -13.15 5.00
N LEU A 365 2.10 -12.94 4.53
CA LEU A 365 1.44 -11.63 4.60
C LEU A 365 1.27 -11.13 6.03
N SER A 366 0.91 -12.01 6.97
CA SER A 366 0.79 -11.66 8.39
C SER A 366 2.12 -11.15 8.96
N SER A 367 3.23 -11.81 8.60
CA SER A 367 4.59 -11.41 9.02
C SER A 367 5.13 -10.12 8.38
N ARG A 368 4.31 -9.40 7.59
CA ARG A 368 4.66 -8.08 7.05
C ARG A 368 4.26 -6.94 7.98
N GLN A 369 3.37 -7.15 8.95
CA GLN A 369 2.97 -6.10 9.87
C GLN A 369 3.91 -6.03 11.07
N TYR A 370 4.52 -4.86 11.30
CA TYR A 370 5.48 -4.69 12.38
C TYR A 370 4.89 -3.94 13.56
N ALA A 371 5.53 -4.08 14.72
CA ALA A 371 5.27 -3.31 15.92
C ALA A 371 6.63 -2.86 16.48
N PRO A 372 6.74 -1.62 16.99
CA PRO A 372 5.63 -0.71 17.31
C PRO A 372 5.04 0.05 16.13
N GLU A 373 5.66 0.07 14.95
CA GLU A 373 5.27 0.97 13.86
C GLU A 373 3.81 0.79 13.40
N GLY A 374 3.32 -0.44 13.35
CA GLY A 374 1.96 -0.82 12.97
C GLY A 374 1.71 -0.89 11.46
N GLY A 375 2.61 -0.33 10.66
CA GLY A 375 2.61 -0.40 9.20
C GLY A 375 3.06 -1.76 8.66
N PHE A 376 3.10 -1.87 7.33
CA PHE A 376 3.57 -3.06 6.63
C PHE A 376 4.92 -2.83 5.96
N ALA A 377 5.79 -3.84 6.01
CA ALA A 377 6.96 -3.95 5.16
C ALA A 377 6.61 -4.66 3.84
N GLY A 378 7.33 -4.33 2.76
CA GLY A 378 7.10 -4.95 1.45
C GLY A 378 7.63 -6.36 1.34
N ARG A 379 8.66 -6.72 2.11
CA ARG A 379 9.35 -8.01 2.08
C ARG A 379 10.12 -8.23 3.38
N THR A 380 10.53 -9.47 3.62
CA THR A 380 11.20 -9.90 4.86
C THR A 380 12.45 -9.06 5.15
N ASN A 381 12.63 -8.63 6.42
CA ASN A 381 13.78 -7.83 6.88
C ASN A 381 13.97 -6.48 6.15
N LYS A 382 12.89 -5.87 5.69
CA LYS A 382 12.88 -4.49 5.18
C LYS A 382 11.95 -3.65 6.04
N LEU A 383 12.13 -2.34 5.92
CA LEU A 383 11.41 -1.34 6.71
C LEU A 383 9.93 -1.28 6.31
N VAL A 384 9.10 -0.83 7.25
CA VAL A 384 7.73 -0.40 6.95
C VAL A 384 7.72 0.75 5.93
N ASP A 385 6.68 0.79 5.11
CA ASP A 385 6.43 1.86 4.15
C ASP A 385 4.92 1.99 3.92
N GLY A 386 4.43 3.23 3.95
CA GLY A 386 3.02 3.56 3.85
C GLY A 386 2.34 3.08 2.58
N CYS A 387 3.03 2.89 1.46
CA CYS A 387 2.41 2.34 0.27
C CYS A 387 1.96 0.88 0.44
N TYR A 388 2.61 0.11 1.33
CA TYR A 388 2.21 -1.27 1.64
C TYR A 388 0.90 -1.32 2.44
N SER A 389 0.39 -0.19 2.92
CA SER A 389 -0.98 -0.07 3.40
C SER A 389 -1.99 -0.55 2.35
N HIS A 390 -1.72 -0.30 1.07
CA HIS A 390 -2.48 -0.90 -0.03
C HIS A 390 -1.92 -2.26 -0.46
N TRP A 391 -0.62 -2.35 -0.76
CA TRP A 391 -0.09 -3.56 -1.42
C TRP A 391 -0.11 -4.81 -0.53
N ILE A 392 0.00 -4.67 0.79
CA ILE A 392 -0.24 -5.76 1.74
C ILE A 392 -1.67 -5.70 2.27
N GLY A 393 -2.12 -4.52 2.73
CA GLY A 393 -3.45 -4.36 3.32
C GLY A 393 -4.59 -4.78 2.39
N GLY A 394 -4.47 -4.49 1.09
CA GLY A 394 -5.43 -4.86 0.05
C GLY A 394 -5.41 -6.34 -0.35
N CYS A 395 -4.43 -7.13 0.11
CA CYS A 395 -4.46 -8.59 -0.05
C CYS A 395 -5.49 -9.25 0.86
N TRP A 396 -5.73 -8.68 2.06
CA TRP A 396 -6.58 -9.29 3.08
C TRP A 396 -8.04 -9.43 2.65
N PRO A 397 -8.71 -8.41 2.05
CA PRO A 397 -10.04 -8.59 1.47
C PRO A 397 -10.16 -9.75 0.47
N LEU A 398 -9.12 -10.00 -0.32
CA LEU A 398 -9.11 -11.06 -1.32
C LEU A 398 -8.99 -12.45 -0.67
N LEU A 399 -8.22 -12.54 0.41
CA LEU A 399 -8.09 -13.76 1.22
C LEU A 399 -9.31 -14.00 2.11
N ASP A 400 -9.92 -12.96 2.68
CA ASP A 400 -11.18 -13.08 3.42
C ASP A 400 -12.26 -13.70 2.52
N ALA A 401 -12.36 -13.23 1.27
CA ALA A 401 -13.26 -13.81 0.27
C ALA A 401 -12.93 -15.28 -0.07
N CYS A 402 -11.64 -15.64 -0.16
CA CYS A 402 -11.19 -17.02 -0.33
C CYS A 402 -11.70 -17.93 0.81
N LEU A 403 -11.59 -17.44 2.05
CA LEU A 403 -11.83 -18.23 3.25
C LEU A 403 -13.33 -18.32 3.61
N ALA A 404 -14.15 -17.37 3.17
CA ALA A 404 -15.59 -17.31 3.45
C ALA A 404 -16.39 -18.56 3.00
N GLY A 405 -15.89 -19.35 2.05
CA GLY A 405 -16.52 -20.59 1.57
C GLY A 405 -16.16 -21.86 2.35
N SER A 406 -15.19 -21.81 3.27
CA SER A 406 -14.60 -22.99 3.95
C SER A 406 -15.42 -23.49 5.15
N ALA A 407 -16.62 -22.95 5.36
CA ALA A 407 -17.43 -23.13 6.56
C ALA A 407 -18.15 -24.50 6.60
N GLU A 408 -17.39 -25.60 6.71
CA GLU A 408 -17.92 -26.83 7.32
C GLU A 408 -17.95 -26.74 8.87
N ASN A 409 -17.43 -25.65 9.46
CA ASN A 409 -17.52 -25.38 10.90
C ASN A 409 -18.35 -24.12 11.16
N HIS A 410 -19.67 -24.30 11.29
CA HIS A 410 -20.61 -23.26 11.73
C HIS A 410 -20.51 -22.92 13.24
N GLU A 411 -19.45 -23.36 13.93
CA GLU A 411 -19.25 -23.13 15.37
C GLU A 411 -17.95 -22.35 15.65
N ALA A 412 -17.86 -21.13 15.11
CA ALA A 412 -17.25 -19.95 15.73
C ALA A 412 -17.30 -18.78 14.74
N PRO A 413 -17.97 -17.65 15.05
CA PRO A 413 -17.73 -16.43 14.31
C PRO A 413 -16.34 -15.92 14.72
N HIS A 414 -15.27 -16.38 14.06
CA HIS A 414 -14.01 -15.67 14.12
C HIS A 414 -14.20 -14.38 13.30
N ASN A 415 -14.70 -13.35 13.98
CA ASN A 415 -14.91 -12.00 13.47
C ASN A 415 -13.58 -11.21 13.37
N ASP A 416 -12.46 -11.88 13.65
CA ASP A 416 -11.13 -11.32 13.77
C ASP A 416 -10.48 -11.17 12.39
N SER A 417 -10.11 -9.94 12.07
CA SER A 417 -9.27 -9.62 10.93
C SER A 417 -7.94 -10.38 11.03
N LEU A 418 -7.45 -10.98 9.93
CA LEU A 418 -6.16 -11.69 9.89
C LEU A 418 -4.92 -10.77 10.01
N TYR A 419 -5.16 -9.46 10.14
CA TYR A 419 -4.17 -8.41 10.40
C TYR A 419 -4.75 -7.37 11.35
N SER A 420 -3.88 -6.60 12.00
CA SER A 420 -4.30 -5.52 12.90
C SER A 420 -4.69 -4.27 12.13
N ARG A 421 -6.01 -4.05 11.97
CA ARG A 421 -6.58 -2.82 11.40
C ARG A 421 -6.27 -1.59 12.26
N GLU A 422 -6.21 -1.76 13.58
CA GLU A 422 -5.80 -0.71 14.52
C GLU A 422 -4.37 -0.24 14.23
N ALA A 423 -3.43 -1.17 14.20
CA ALA A 423 -2.02 -0.87 13.99
C ALA A 423 -1.78 -0.16 12.65
N LEU A 424 -2.46 -0.61 11.58
CA LEU A 424 -2.37 0.04 10.27
C LEU A 424 -2.95 1.46 10.30
N THR A 425 -4.09 1.65 10.98
CA THR A 425 -4.72 2.97 11.11
C THR A 425 -3.82 3.94 11.88
N ARG A 426 -3.19 3.48 12.97
CA ARG A 426 -2.20 4.26 13.73
C ARG A 426 -1.01 4.64 12.85
N TYR A 427 -0.45 3.71 12.08
CA TYR A 427 0.67 4.03 11.20
C TYR A 427 0.30 5.09 10.17
N ILE A 428 -0.86 4.96 9.52
CA ILE A 428 -1.31 5.91 8.50
C ILE A 428 -1.57 7.30 9.09
N LEU A 429 -2.35 7.39 10.17
CA LEU A 429 -2.77 8.67 10.73
C LEU A 429 -1.66 9.33 11.58
N CYS A 430 -0.88 8.57 12.35
CA CYS A 430 0.19 9.13 13.17
C CYS A 430 1.46 9.38 12.33
N CYS A 431 1.91 8.41 11.53
CA CYS A 431 3.24 8.48 10.88
C CYS A 431 3.17 8.93 9.42
N GLY A 432 2.09 8.60 8.72
CA GLY A 432 1.96 8.76 7.27
C GLY A 432 1.58 10.17 6.78
N GLN A 433 1.14 11.07 7.66
CA GLN A 433 0.67 12.40 7.25
C GLN A 433 1.84 13.40 7.13
N ASP A 434 1.91 14.16 6.04
CA ASP A 434 2.75 15.35 5.95
C ASP A 434 2.01 16.54 6.59
N THR A 435 2.44 16.89 7.80
CA THR A 435 1.83 17.92 8.65
C THR A 435 2.18 19.34 8.20
N THR A 436 3.11 19.51 7.25
CA THR A 436 3.56 20.83 6.77
C THR A 436 2.49 21.53 5.92
N LYS A 437 2.82 22.69 5.33
CA LYS A 437 1.94 23.36 4.36
C LYS A 437 1.83 22.62 3.03
N ARG A 438 2.68 21.61 2.79
CA ARG A 438 2.66 20.79 1.58
C ARG A 438 1.41 19.91 1.55
N GLY A 439 1.08 19.24 2.66
CA GLY A 439 0.06 18.21 2.70
C GLY A 439 0.47 16.94 1.96
N GLY A 440 -0.49 16.06 1.68
CA GLY A 440 -0.24 14.71 1.16
C GLY A 440 0.22 13.71 2.23
N LEU A 441 0.44 12.47 1.83
CA LEU A 441 0.96 11.41 2.69
C LEU A 441 2.30 10.88 2.15
N ARG A 442 3.08 10.24 3.03
CA ARG A 442 4.48 9.87 2.84
C ARG A 442 4.72 8.39 3.13
N ASP A 443 5.88 7.89 2.71
CA ASP A 443 6.40 6.56 3.03
C ASP A 443 6.45 6.33 4.55
N LYS A 444 7.22 7.16 5.25
CA LYS A 444 7.46 7.13 6.70
C LYS A 444 7.90 8.52 7.18
N PRO A 445 7.95 8.79 8.50
CA PRO A 445 8.49 10.03 9.04
C PRO A 445 9.89 10.35 8.48
N GLY A 446 10.16 11.63 8.25
CA GLY A 446 11.39 12.11 7.59
C GLY A 446 11.36 12.09 6.06
N MET A 447 10.41 11.40 5.43
CA MET A 447 10.25 11.40 3.96
C MET A 447 9.27 12.46 3.47
N PHE A 448 9.49 12.97 2.25
CA PHE A 448 8.55 13.90 1.61
C PHE A 448 7.27 13.20 1.16
N SER A 449 6.15 13.92 1.17
CA SER A 449 4.92 13.45 0.54
C SER A 449 4.99 13.48 -0.99
N ASP A 450 4.32 12.51 -1.61
CA ASP A 450 4.14 12.40 -3.05
C ASP A 450 2.74 11.85 -3.39
N GLY A 451 2.37 11.88 -4.68
CA GLY A 451 1.06 11.39 -5.13
C GLY A 451 0.88 9.88 -4.92
N TYR A 452 1.95 9.10 -5.10
CA TYR A 452 1.93 7.63 -4.97
C TYR A 452 1.59 7.20 -3.55
N HIS A 453 2.32 7.71 -2.55
CA HIS A 453 2.06 7.43 -1.15
C HIS A 453 0.71 8.02 -0.71
N THR A 454 0.39 9.24 -1.11
CA THR A 454 -0.93 9.84 -0.84
C THR A 454 -2.07 8.92 -1.27
N CYS A 455 -2.02 8.40 -2.49
CA CYS A 455 -2.99 7.44 -2.99
C CYS A 455 -3.00 6.16 -2.14
N TYR A 456 -1.88 5.48 -2.00
CA TYR A 456 -1.87 4.12 -1.45
C TYR A 456 -2.03 4.05 0.07
N LEU A 457 -1.68 5.10 0.83
CA LEU A 457 -2.08 5.20 2.24
C LEU A 457 -3.59 5.41 2.37
N LEU A 458 -4.22 6.25 1.54
CA LEU A 458 -5.68 6.46 1.59
C LEU A 458 -6.46 5.22 1.14
N VAL A 459 -5.97 4.50 0.13
CA VAL A 459 -6.53 3.20 -0.27
C VAL A 459 -6.36 2.17 0.85
N GLY A 460 -5.20 2.13 1.52
CA GLY A 460 -4.98 1.26 2.68
C GLY A 460 -5.88 1.60 3.87
N LEU A 461 -6.08 2.89 4.15
CA LEU A 461 -7.00 3.38 5.18
C LEU A 461 -8.44 2.98 4.84
N SER A 462 -8.84 3.12 3.57
CA SER A 462 -10.13 2.63 3.08
C SER A 462 -10.29 1.13 3.34
N SER A 463 -9.27 0.32 3.05
CA SER A 463 -9.30 -1.12 3.35
C SER A 463 -9.37 -1.42 4.85
N ALA A 464 -8.74 -0.62 5.71
CA ALA A 464 -8.80 -0.80 7.16
C ALA A 464 -10.17 -0.43 7.75
N GLN A 465 -10.83 0.58 7.17
CA GLN A 465 -12.11 1.13 7.60
C GLN A 465 -13.34 0.46 6.97
N HIS A 466 -13.15 -0.49 6.05
CA HIS A 466 -14.24 -1.24 5.41
C HIS A 466 -13.94 -2.74 5.38
N LYS A 467 -14.95 -3.57 5.64
CA LYS A 467 -14.93 -5.00 5.36
C LYS A 467 -15.57 -5.24 4.00
N TRP A 468 -14.88 -5.98 3.15
CA TRP A 468 -15.36 -6.34 1.82
C TRP A 468 -15.86 -7.77 1.83
N SER A 469 -16.99 -7.99 1.17
CA SER A 469 -17.58 -9.32 0.99
C SER A 469 -17.82 -9.59 -0.49
N LEU A 470 -17.62 -10.84 -0.88
CA LEU A 470 -17.99 -11.32 -2.20
C LEU A 470 -19.48 -11.66 -2.19
N GLN A 471 -20.25 -11.01 -3.04
CA GLN A 471 -21.66 -11.32 -3.24
C GLN A 471 -21.79 -12.46 -4.25
N ALA A 472 -22.56 -13.49 -3.89
CA ALA A 472 -22.92 -14.55 -4.82
C ALA A 472 -23.71 -13.94 -5.99
N PRO A 473 -23.48 -14.39 -7.24
CA PRO A 473 -24.27 -13.95 -8.38
C PRO A 473 -25.77 -14.19 -8.12
N THR A 474 -26.60 -13.20 -8.41
CA THR A 474 -28.07 -13.34 -8.34
C THR A 474 -28.64 -14.09 -9.55
N ASP A 475 -27.81 -14.41 -10.55
CA ASP A 475 -28.17 -15.08 -11.79
C ASP A 475 -27.06 -16.08 -12.20
N ASP A 476 -27.43 -17.18 -12.88
CA ASP A 476 -26.56 -18.30 -13.28
C ASP A 476 -25.47 -17.89 -14.31
N SER A 477 -25.47 -16.63 -14.76
CA SER A 477 -24.38 -16.09 -15.55
C SER A 477 -23.19 -15.81 -14.64
N MET A 478 -22.10 -16.56 -14.82
CA MET A 478 -20.78 -16.35 -14.21
C MET A 478 -20.12 -14.99 -14.57
N THR A 479 -20.89 -13.96 -14.95
CA THR A 479 -20.37 -12.81 -15.67
C THR A 479 -19.86 -11.66 -14.79
N SER A 480 -20.25 -11.57 -13.51
CA SER A 480 -19.56 -10.71 -12.53
C SER A 480 -19.81 -11.15 -11.09
N LEU A 481 -18.76 -11.60 -10.39
CA LEU A 481 -18.77 -11.61 -8.93
C LEU A 481 -18.85 -10.16 -8.45
N GLY A 482 -19.83 -9.86 -7.60
CA GLY A 482 -19.99 -8.54 -7.01
C GLY A 482 -19.13 -8.40 -5.76
N TRP A 483 -18.51 -7.25 -5.56
CA TRP A 483 -17.88 -6.89 -4.30
C TRP A 483 -18.73 -5.81 -3.63
N ALA A 484 -19.01 -5.99 -2.33
CA ALA A 484 -19.70 -4.99 -1.53
C ALA A 484 -18.92 -4.69 -0.26
N SER A 485 -18.91 -3.41 0.12
CA SER A 485 -18.25 -2.96 1.33
C SER A 485 -19.24 -2.62 2.45
N GLU A 486 -18.79 -2.81 3.68
CA GLU A 486 -19.47 -2.34 4.89
C GLU A 486 -18.47 -1.60 5.77
N THR A 487 -18.93 -0.57 6.48
CA THR A 487 -18.08 0.20 7.39
C THR A 487 -17.59 -0.66 8.56
N TYR A 488 -16.33 -0.48 8.93
CA TYR A 488 -15.67 -1.17 10.04
C TYR A 488 -14.91 -0.16 10.93
N PRO A 489 -14.85 -0.38 12.27
CA PRO A 489 -15.67 -1.35 13.03
C PRO A 489 -17.15 -0.95 13.04
N ARG A 490 -18.06 -1.92 13.18
CA ARG A 490 -19.50 -1.62 13.31
C ARG A 490 -19.73 -1.05 14.71
N LYS A 491 -20.37 0.13 14.80
CA LYS A 491 -20.54 0.94 16.03
C LYS A 491 -21.05 0.22 17.31
N GLN A 492 -21.52 -1.03 17.28
CA GLN A 492 -22.09 -1.70 18.45
C GLN A 492 -21.79 -3.21 18.65
N ASP A 493 -21.22 -3.95 17.69
CA ASP A 493 -21.28 -5.44 17.75
C ASP A 493 -19.93 -6.20 17.71
N ASP A 494 -18.82 -5.56 17.34
CA ASP A 494 -17.59 -6.31 17.00
C ASP A 494 -16.58 -6.46 18.16
N GLY A 495 -16.80 -5.85 19.33
CA GLY A 495 -15.83 -5.85 20.44
C GLY A 495 -14.53 -5.07 20.18
N TYR A 496 -14.32 -4.60 18.95
CA TYR A 496 -13.22 -3.73 18.53
C TYR A 496 -13.60 -2.25 18.71
N ALA A 497 -12.77 -1.51 19.45
CA ALA A 497 -12.92 -0.06 19.58
C ALA A 497 -12.49 0.64 18.29
N GLN A 498 -13.30 1.57 17.82
CA GLN A 498 -12.90 2.46 16.73
C GLN A 498 -11.90 3.47 17.26
N ILE A 499 -10.65 3.42 16.78
CA ILE A 499 -9.58 4.30 17.26
C ILE A 499 -9.45 5.64 16.51
N PHE A 500 -10.31 5.87 15.52
CA PHE A 500 -10.36 7.07 14.69
C PHE A 500 -11.76 7.68 14.74
N ASP A 501 -11.86 8.99 14.55
CA ASP A 501 -13.16 9.65 14.59
C ASP A 501 -13.92 9.44 13.27
N GLU A 502 -15.26 9.45 13.30
CA GLU A 502 -16.05 9.20 12.08
C GLU A 502 -15.76 10.19 10.95
N GLU A 503 -15.32 11.40 11.28
CA GLU A 503 -14.90 12.40 10.29
C GLU A 503 -13.61 12.02 9.55
N ASP A 504 -12.80 11.12 10.12
CA ASP A 504 -11.59 10.57 9.51
C ASP A 504 -11.87 9.39 8.57
N ARG A 505 -13.14 8.97 8.46
CA ARG A 505 -13.54 7.89 7.55
C ARG A 505 -13.38 8.33 6.08
N VAL A 506 -12.66 7.54 5.29
CA VAL A 506 -12.54 7.73 3.84
C VAL A 506 -13.60 6.90 3.10
N LYS A 507 -13.81 7.17 1.81
CA LYS A 507 -14.73 6.37 0.98
C LYS A 507 -14.16 4.99 0.67
N SER A 508 -15.03 4.03 0.38
CA SER A 508 -14.66 2.66 -0.01
C SER A 508 -13.99 2.64 -1.39
N ILE A 509 -12.86 1.94 -1.47
CA ILE A 509 -12.11 1.69 -2.72
C ILE A 509 -12.14 0.18 -3.02
N HIS A 510 -12.55 -0.18 -4.23
CA HIS A 510 -12.75 -1.56 -4.66
C HIS A 510 -11.45 -2.39 -4.50
N PRO A 511 -11.49 -3.59 -3.88
CA PRO A 511 -10.29 -4.33 -3.48
C PRO A 511 -9.48 -4.88 -4.66
N VAL A 512 -10.15 -5.19 -5.78
CA VAL A 512 -9.50 -5.67 -7.02
C VAL A 512 -9.12 -4.54 -7.99
N TYR A 513 -10.02 -3.59 -8.28
CA TYR A 513 -9.81 -2.56 -9.32
C TYR A 513 -9.18 -1.25 -8.82
N VAL A 514 -9.07 -1.06 -7.50
CA VAL A 514 -8.39 0.08 -6.86
C VAL A 514 -8.91 1.44 -7.37
N ILE A 515 -10.22 1.53 -7.53
CA ILE A 515 -11.02 2.72 -7.81
C ILE A 515 -12.30 2.68 -6.95
N PRO A 516 -13.05 3.78 -6.80
CA PRO A 516 -14.26 3.79 -5.96
C PRO A 516 -15.26 2.67 -6.27
N GLU A 517 -15.91 2.19 -5.22
CA GLU A 517 -16.95 1.15 -5.28
C GLU A 517 -18.04 1.48 -6.31
N GLY A 518 -18.48 0.45 -7.06
CA GLY A 518 -19.54 0.57 -8.07
C GLY A 518 -19.12 1.17 -9.40
N ILE A 519 -17.93 1.78 -9.53
CA ILE A 519 -17.43 2.27 -10.82
C ILE A 519 -17.11 1.12 -11.78
N PRO A 520 -16.35 0.07 -11.40
CA PRO A 520 -16.03 -1.04 -12.29
C PRO A 520 -17.27 -1.68 -12.91
N GLU A 521 -18.30 -1.94 -12.10
CA GLU A 521 -19.56 -2.57 -12.50
C GLU A 521 -20.30 -1.73 -13.54
N ARG A 522 -20.41 -0.42 -13.31
CA ARG A 522 -21.03 0.51 -14.26
C ARG A 522 -20.28 0.56 -15.60
N VAL A 523 -18.96 0.51 -15.57
CA VAL A 523 -18.13 0.51 -16.79
C VAL A 523 -18.30 -0.80 -17.56
N MET A 524 -18.26 -1.93 -16.87
CA MET A 524 -18.49 -3.25 -17.48
C MET A 524 -19.87 -3.31 -18.13
N GLN A 525 -20.92 -2.88 -17.41
CA GLN A 525 -22.30 -2.82 -17.93
C GLN A 525 -22.40 -1.92 -19.17
N TYR A 526 -21.73 -0.76 -19.18
CA TYR A 526 -21.69 0.12 -20.34
C TYR A 526 -20.96 -0.51 -21.54
N CYS A 527 -19.86 -1.22 -21.29
CA CYS A 527 -19.08 -1.89 -22.33
C CYS A 527 -19.82 -3.09 -22.95
N ASP A 528 -20.59 -3.83 -22.14
CA ASP A 528 -21.49 -4.90 -22.58
C ASP A 528 -22.65 -4.38 -23.44
N SER A 529 -23.08 -3.12 -23.24
CA SER A 529 -24.14 -2.51 -24.06
C SER A 529 -23.65 -1.98 -25.41
N GLN A 530 -22.33 -2.01 -25.68
CA GLN A 530 -21.77 -1.59 -26.97
C GLN A 530 -21.69 -2.76 -27.94
N GLU A 531 -21.59 -2.46 -29.24
CA GLU A 531 -21.39 -3.48 -30.26
C GLU A 531 -20.10 -4.28 -30.01
N ALA A 532 -20.21 -5.60 -30.02
CA ALA A 532 -19.07 -6.49 -29.91
C ALA A 532 -18.22 -6.40 -31.18
N PHE A 533 -16.90 -6.24 -31.01
CA PHE A 533 -15.94 -6.40 -32.11
C PHE A 533 -15.26 -7.77 -31.98
N SER A 534 -14.94 -8.38 -33.12
CA SER A 534 -14.27 -9.68 -33.22
C SER A 534 -12.83 -9.57 -33.70
#